data_AF-A0A963QA25-F1
#
_entry.id   AF-A0A963QA25-F1
#
_cell.length_a   1.000
_cell.length_b   1.000
_cell.length_c   1.000
_cell.angle_alpha   90.00
_cell.angle_beta   90.00
_cell.angle_gamma   90.00
#
_symmetry.space_group_name_H-M   'P 1'
#
loop_
_entity.id
_entity.type
_entity.pdbx_description
1 polymer ?
#
loop_
_entity_poly.entity_id
_entity_poly.type
_entity_poly.pdbx_seq_one_letter_code
_entity_poly.pdbx_strand_id
1 'polypeptide(L)'
;MPRRTDGAGFKDNRGLRIRHTRARTWLRGLHSVRSKGCPLSTPSLPPAAPRKHLHTRQVRFEGYHREDGLWDIEATLTDTKAYTWRSADKGDLPPGTPIHDMVIRLTLDDSLTIKAIATGMPSTPHGECTQAADPMQAMVGHTIGPGWRVTIEKNLGGVKGCTHLRELLFNMATAAYQTIPGYRAQLRREAGLQDQGNDQPPFYLGKCLGWDFDGPAVQRHYPQFAGWQPLRRMARDA
;
A
#
# COMPACT_ATOMS: atom_id res chain seq x y z
N MET A 1 -39.00 -58.16 37.21
CA MET A 1 -40.06 -57.77 38.16
C MET A 1 -39.40 -56.93 39.26
N PRO A 2 -39.96 -55.79 39.67
CA PRO A 2 -40.13 -54.53 38.92
C PRO A 2 -39.46 -53.35 39.70
N ARG A 3 -39.32 -52.10 39.22
CA ARG A 3 -40.31 -51.06 38.84
C ARG A 3 -39.58 -50.01 37.95
N ARG A 4 -40.03 -49.55 36.77
CA ARG A 4 -41.12 -48.57 36.43
C ARG A 4 -41.14 -47.36 37.39
N THR A 5 -41.08 -46.11 36.95
CA THR A 5 -42.08 -45.36 36.14
C THR A 5 -41.44 -44.06 35.59
N ASP A 6 -41.59 -43.75 34.30
CA ASP A 6 -42.48 -42.70 33.70
C ASP A 6 -41.83 -41.30 33.71
N GLY A 7 -41.87 -40.43 32.70
CA GLY A 7 -42.52 -40.42 31.40
C GLY A 7 -42.37 -39.03 30.75
N ALA A 8 -42.72 -38.97 29.47
CA ALA A 8 -43.19 -37.81 28.68
C ALA A 8 -42.24 -36.63 28.37
N GLY A 9 -42.10 -36.34 27.07
CA GLY A 9 -41.52 -35.08 26.60
C GLY A 9 -41.27 -34.96 25.09
N PHE A 10 -42.17 -35.48 24.25
CA PHE A 10 -42.16 -35.25 22.81
C PHE A 10 -42.39 -33.75 22.52
N LYS A 11 -41.39 -33.06 21.95
CA LYS A 11 -41.57 -31.75 21.31
C LYS A 11 -41.08 -31.81 19.87
N ASP A 12 -42.04 -32.16 19.03
CA ASP A 12 -42.25 -31.63 17.68
C ASP A 12 -41.71 -30.21 17.53
N ASN A 13 -40.82 -30.00 16.55
CA ASN A 13 -40.61 -28.68 15.97
C ASN A 13 -40.69 -28.76 14.44
N ARG A 14 -41.92 -28.94 13.96
CA ARG A 14 -42.38 -28.60 12.61
C ARG A 14 -41.79 -27.27 12.12
N GLY A 15 -41.00 -27.36 11.05
CA GLY A 15 -41.19 -26.56 9.84
C GLY A 15 -40.75 -25.10 9.89
N LEU A 16 -39.45 -24.85 9.69
CA LEU A 16 -39.01 -23.56 9.16
C LEU A 16 -39.16 -23.58 7.63
N ARG A 17 -40.33 -23.17 7.15
CA ARG A 17 -40.58 -22.94 5.71
C ARG A 17 -39.70 -21.79 5.23
N ILE A 18 -38.68 -22.10 4.42
CA ILE A 18 -37.99 -21.14 3.57
C ILE A 18 -39.02 -20.57 2.59
N ARG A 19 -39.41 -19.32 2.78
CA ARG A 19 -40.26 -18.60 1.83
C ARG A 19 -39.40 -18.27 0.60
N HIS A 20 -39.58 -19.03 -0.48
CA HIS A 20 -39.13 -18.64 -1.80
C HIS A 20 -39.89 -17.39 -2.24
N THR A 21 -39.29 -16.21 -2.08
CA THR A 21 -39.75 -15.00 -2.73
C THR A 21 -39.43 -15.09 -4.22
N ARG A 22 -40.49 -15.09 -5.04
CA ARG A 22 -40.41 -15.08 -6.50
C ARG A 22 -39.50 -13.95 -6.99
N ALA A 23 -38.45 -14.32 -7.75
CA ALA A 23 -37.67 -13.38 -8.54
C ALA A 23 -38.60 -12.68 -9.54
N ARG A 24 -38.78 -11.36 -9.39
CA ARG A 24 -39.41 -10.52 -10.40
C ARG A 24 -38.39 -10.26 -11.51
N THR A 25 -38.68 -10.79 -12.67
CA THR A 25 -38.02 -10.49 -13.94
C THR A 25 -38.14 -9.00 -14.25
N TRP A 26 -37.02 -8.28 -14.21
CA TRP A 26 -36.92 -6.93 -14.74
C TRP A 26 -36.35 -7.02 -16.16
N LEU A 27 -37.24 -7.06 -17.16
CA LEU A 27 -36.88 -6.69 -18.53
C LEU A 27 -36.75 -5.16 -18.56
N ARG A 28 -35.51 -4.65 -18.51
CA ARG A 28 -35.22 -3.25 -18.84
C ARG A 28 -34.48 -3.20 -20.17
N GLY A 29 -35.05 -2.42 -21.08
CA GLY A 29 -34.55 -2.22 -22.43
C GLY A 29 -33.14 -1.65 -22.45
N LEU A 30 -32.39 -2.08 -23.46
CA LEU A 30 -31.10 -1.53 -23.86
C LEU A 30 -31.30 -0.09 -24.32
N HIS A 31 -31.08 0.87 -23.43
CA HIS A 31 -30.82 2.25 -23.84
C HIS A 31 -29.32 2.40 -24.07
N SER A 32 -28.97 2.71 -25.32
CA SER A 32 -27.63 3.12 -25.74
C SER A 32 -27.22 4.35 -24.93
N VAL A 33 -26.38 4.14 -23.92
CA VAL A 33 -25.73 5.22 -23.19
C VAL A 33 -24.60 5.73 -24.07
N ARG A 34 -24.86 6.79 -24.84
CA ARG A 34 -23.79 7.60 -25.42
C ARG A 34 -22.93 8.13 -24.27
N SER A 35 -21.71 7.62 -24.15
CA SER A 35 -20.70 8.12 -23.23
C SER A 35 -20.33 9.55 -23.61
N LYS A 36 -20.94 10.54 -22.96
CA LYS A 36 -20.43 11.91 -22.99
C LYS A 36 -19.06 11.87 -22.30
N GLY A 37 -18.00 12.10 -23.08
CA GLY A 37 -16.63 12.15 -22.57
C GLY A 37 -16.55 13.14 -21.41
N CYS A 38 -16.08 12.67 -20.26
CA CYS A 38 -15.81 13.52 -19.10
C CYS A 38 -14.58 14.38 -19.47
N PRO A 39 -14.67 15.72 -19.50
CA PRO A 39 -13.50 16.54 -19.71
C PRO A 39 -12.54 16.30 -18.54
N LEU A 40 -11.30 15.93 -18.87
CA LEU A 40 -10.22 15.75 -17.91
C LEU A 40 -9.94 17.12 -17.27
N SER A 41 -10.52 17.38 -16.10
CA SER A 41 -10.13 18.51 -15.27
C SER A 41 -8.73 18.25 -14.73
N THR A 42 -7.75 19.03 -15.19
CA THR A 42 -6.42 19.06 -14.58
C THR A 42 -6.56 19.52 -13.13
N PRO A 43 -6.17 18.72 -12.12
CA PRO A 43 -6.24 19.16 -10.74
C PRO A 43 -5.28 20.34 -10.55
N SER A 44 -5.78 21.47 -10.05
CA SER A 44 -4.99 22.67 -9.77
C SER A 44 -5.12 23.07 -8.30
N LEU A 45 -4.02 23.55 -7.72
CA LEU A 45 -4.02 24.23 -6.43
C LEU A 45 -4.60 25.64 -6.61
N PRO A 46 -5.14 26.27 -5.54
CA PRO A 46 -5.47 27.69 -5.59
C PRO A 46 -4.22 28.53 -5.87
N PRO A 47 -4.37 29.77 -6.39
CA PRO A 47 -3.24 30.66 -6.62
C PRO A 47 -2.40 30.86 -5.35
N ALA A 48 -1.09 30.74 -5.48
CA ALA A 48 -0.17 30.94 -4.36
C ALA A 48 0.11 32.43 -4.12
N ALA A 49 0.49 32.78 -2.88
CA ALA A 49 1.10 34.08 -2.58
C ALA A 49 2.44 34.26 -3.33
N PRO A 50 2.89 35.51 -3.57
CA PRO A 50 4.21 35.77 -4.13
C PRO A 50 5.32 35.06 -3.34
N ARG A 51 6.22 34.36 -4.04
CA ARG A 51 7.23 33.50 -3.41
C ARG A 51 8.45 33.31 -4.32
N LYS A 52 9.60 32.98 -3.71
CA LYS A 52 10.82 32.58 -4.42
C LYS A 52 11.01 31.08 -4.32
N HIS A 53 11.33 30.43 -5.43
CA HIS A 53 11.70 29.01 -5.42
C HIS A 53 13.12 28.86 -4.85
N LEU A 54 13.30 27.96 -3.88
CA LEU A 54 14.57 27.77 -3.16
C LEU A 54 15.15 26.36 -3.30
N HIS A 55 14.29 25.35 -3.37
CA HIS A 55 14.68 23.96 -3.26
C HIS A 55 13.67 23.08 -3.98
N THR A 56 14.18 22.14 -4.76
CA THR A 56 13.40 21.05 -5.34
C THR A 56 13.87 19.75 -4.72
N ARG A 57 12.92 18.99 -4.19
CA ARG A 57 13.07 17.57 -3.89
C ARG A 57 12.20 16.81 -4.87
N GLN A 58 12.78 15.84 -5.56
CA GLN A 58 12.07 14.91 -6.42
C GLN A 58 12.25 13.51 -5.87
N VAL A 59 11.16 12.75 -5.81
CA VAL A 59 11.18 11.35 -5.44
C VAL A 59 10.38 10.57 -6.46
N ARG A 60 10.94 9.49 -6.99
CA ARG A 60 10.27 8.59 -7.94
C ARG A 60 10.29 7.18 -7.38
N PHE A 61 9.17 6.47 -7.51
CA PHE A 61 9.04 5.06 -7.15
C PHE A 61 8.56 4.28 -8.38
N GLU A 62 9.19 3.15 -8.64
CA GLU A 62 8.89 2.30 -9.78
C GLU A 62 8.79 0.85 -9.31
N GLY A 63 7.85 0.10 -9.87
CA GLY A 63 7.58 -1.29 -9.50
C GLY A 63 7.72 -2.22 -10.69
N TYR A 64 8.43 -3.33 -10.49
CA TYR A 64 8.77 -4.29 -11.51
C TYR A 64 8.46 -5.71 -11.05
N HIS A 65 7.91 -6.52 -11.95
CA HIS A 65 7.81 -7.97 -11.77
C HIS A 65 8.98 -8.63 -12.48
N ARG A 66 9.70 -9.51 -11.79
CA ARG A 66 10.89 -10.18 -12.32
C ARG A 66 10.52 -11.51 -12.97
N GLU A 67 11.38 -11.98 -13.86
CA GLU A 67 11.23 -13.28 -14.52
C GLU A 67 11.33 -14.46 -13.54
N ASP A 68 12.00 -14.29 -12.40
CA ASP A 68 12.11 -15.29 -11.34
C ASP A 68 10.93 -15.28 -10.34
N GLY A 69 9.90 -14.48 -10.61
CA GLY A 69 8.70 -14.37 -9.77
C GLY A 69 8.86 -13.50 -8.53
N LEU A 70 10.01 -12.84 -8.35
CA LEU A 70 10.19 -11.80 -7.34
C LEU A 70 9.75 -10.42 -7.88
N TRP A 71 9.79 -9.43 -7.01
CA TRP A 71 9.37 -8.06 -7.32
C TRP A 71 10.50 -7.11 -6.99
N ASP A 72 10.78 -6.14 -7.85
CA ASP A 72 11.67 -5.04 -7.52
C ASP A 72 10.85 -3.76 -7.35
N ILE A 73 11.03 -3.08 -6.21
CA ILE A 73 10.56 -1.71 -6.02
C ILE A 73 11.81 -0.84 -6.00
N GLU A 74 11.90 0.08 -6.95
CA GLU A 74 12.98 1.07 -7.02
C GLU A 74 12.49 2.42 -6.54
N ALA A 75 13.38 3.16 -5.86
CA ALA A 75 13.14 4.55 -5.55
C ALA A 75 14.37 5.40 -5.83
N THR A 76 14.14 6.62 -6.29
CA THR A 76 15.17 7.65 -6.46
C THR A 76 14.78 8.89 -5.66
N LEU A 77 15.76 9.56 -5.05
CA LEU A 77 15.62 10.86 -4.41
C LEU A 77 16.67 11.81 -4.98
N THR A 78 16.22 12.96 -5.48
CA THR A 78 17.11 14.02 -5.94
C THR A 78 16.74 15.34 -5.27
N ASP A 79 17.72 15.97 -4.63
CA ASP A 79 17.59 17.27 -3.99
C ASP A 79 18.48 18.31 -4.67
N THR A 80 17.90 19.42 -5.11
CA THR A 80 18.62 20.54 -5.73
C THR A 80 18.25 21.87 -5.09
N LYS A 81 19.11 22.88 -5.21
CA LYS A 81 18.83 24.27 -4.79
C LYS A 81 18.69 25.18 -6.00
N ALA A 82 17.83 26.19 -5.90
CA ALA A 82 17.65 27.21 -6.94
C ALA A 82 18.64 28.39 -6.80
N TYR A 83 19.66 28.25 -5.95
CA TYR A 83 20.70 29.23 -5.66
C TYR A 83 22.01 28.50 -5.39
N THR A 84 23.14 29.21 -5.46
CA THR A 84 24.46 28.64 -5.16
C THR A 84 24.51 28.18 -3.71
N TRP A 85 24.76 26.88 -3.50
CA TRP A 85 24.88 26.31 -2.17
C TRP A 85 26.35 26.15 -1.81
N ARG A 86 26.75 26.68 -0.65
CA ARG A 86 28.12 26.54 -0.15
C ARG A 86 28.21 25.28 0.70
N SER A 87 28.96 24.30 0.22
CA SER A 87 29.31 23.08 0.96
C SER A 87 30.70 23.22 1.57
N ALA A 88 30.85 22.78 2.81
CA ALA A 88 32.18 22.69 3.44
C ALA A 88 33.09 21.72 2.69
N ASP A 89 32.54 20.62 2.16
CA ASP A 89 33.32 19.51 1.59
C ASP A 89 33.48 19.63 0.07
N LYS A 90 32.55 20.34 -0.59
CA LYS A 90 32.49 20.44 -2.07
C LYS A 90 32.65 21.87 -2.60
N GLY A 91 32.80 22.86 -1.71
CA GLY A 91 32.82 24.27 -2.08
C GLY A 91 31.47 24.76 -2.61
N ASP A 92 31.52 25.77 -3.48
CA ASP A 92 30.32 26.39 -4.05
C ASP A 92 29.72 25.51 -5.17
N LEU A 93 28.48 25.05 -4.95
CA LEU A 93 27.72 24.25 -5.91
C LEU A 93 26.70 25.12 -6.65
N PRO A 94 26.71 25.14 -8.00
CA PRO A 94 25.77 25.93 -8.79
C PRO A 94 24.30 25.54 -8.57
N PRO A 95 23.35 26.47 -8.80
CA PRO A 95 21.92 26.15 -8.82
C PRO A 95 21.60 24.95 -9.72
N GLY A 96 20.71 24.08 -9.27
CA GLY A 96 20.30 22.86 -9.99
C GLY A 96 21.22 21.66 -9.79
N THR A 97 22.40 21.84 -9.20
CA THR A 97 23.32 20.71 -8.90
C THR A 97 22.72 19.82 -7.81
N PRO A 98 22.69 18.48 -8.00
CA PRO A 98 22.26 17.55 -6.96
C PRO A 98 23.13 17.63 -5.70
N ILE A 99 22.48 17.87 -4.56
CA ILE A 99 23.09 17.77 -3.23
C ILE A 99 22.93 16.36 -2.70
N HIS A 100 21.72 15.82 -2.86
CA HIS A 100 21.43 14.40 -2.66
C HIS A 100 21.00 13.83 -3.99
N ASP A 101 21.60 12.72 -4.36
CA ASP A 101 21.14 11.83 -5.41
C ASP A 101 21.32 10.41 -4.88
N MET A 102 20.20 9.73 -4.64
CA MET A 102 20.18 8.43 -4.00
C MET A 102 19.22 7.51 -4.73
N VAL A 103 19.63 6.26 -4.89
CA VAL A 103 18.83 5.18 -5.45
C VAL A 103 18.78 4.02 -4.47
N ILE A 104 17.64 3.36 -4.41
CA ILE A 104 17.41 2.17 -3.59
C ILE A 104 16.53 1.21 -4.35
N ARG A 105 16.85 -0.08 -4.27
CA ARG A 105 16.04 -1.18 -4.80
C ARG A 105 15.75 -2.17 -3.69
N LEU A 106 14.47 -2.51 -3.50
CA LEU A 106 14.03 -3.63 -2.68
C LEU A 106 13.60 -4.76 -3.59
N THR A 107 14.18 -5.94 -3.41
CA THR A 107 13.64 -7.17 -3.97
C THR A 107 12.72 -7.82 -2.95
N LEU A 108 11.47 -8.09 -3.32
CA LEU A 108 10.41 -8.61 -2.47
C LEU A 108 9.89 -9.94 -3.00
N ASP A 109 9.42 -10.80 -2.10
CA ASP A 109 8.57 -11.94 -2.46
C ASP A 109 7.08 -11.60 -2.40
N ASP A 110 6.24 -12.58 -2.71
CA ASP A 110 4.78 -12.50 -2.70
C ASP A 110 4.17 -12.15 -1.33
N SER A 111 4.94 -12.29 -0.25
CA SER A 111 4.56 -11.92 1.12
C SER A 111 5.08 -10.53 1.51
N LEU A 112 5.67 -9.79 0.57
CA LEU A 112 6.33 -8.50 0.78
C LEU A 112 7.52 -8.58 1.75
N THR A 113 8.15 -9.75 1.85
CA THR A 113 9.40 -9.92 2.60
C THR A 113 10.57 -9.50 1.74
N ILE A 114 11.46 -8.68 2.31
CA ILE A 114 12.66 -8.19 1.64
C ILE A 114 13.65 -9.35 1.49
N LYS A 115 13.93 -9.74 0.25
CA LYS A 115 14.93 -10.75 -0.12
C LYS A 115 16.30 -10.16 -0.39
N ALA A 116 16.35 -8.94 -0.91
CA ALA A 116 17.58 -8.22 -1.15
C ALA A 116 17.34 -6.71 -1.12
N ILE A 117 18.41 -5.96 -0.84
CA ILE A 117 18.42 -4.51 -0.89
C ILE A 117 19.72 -4.02 -1.54
N ALA A 118 19.59 -3.12 -2.49
CA ALA A 118 20.72 -2.44 -3.12
C ALA A 118 20.54 -0.93 -3.01
N THR A 119 21.63 -0.20 -2.82
CA THR A 119 21.63 1.26 -2.72
C THR A 119 22.79 1.85 -3.50
N GLY A 120 22.57 3.05 -4.01
CA GLY A 120 23.59 3.87 -4.64
C GLY A 120 23.39 5.32 -4.22
N MET A 121 24.48 6.07 -4.06
CA MET A 121 24.43 7.47 -3.63
C MET A 121 25.33 8.34 -4.51
N PRO A 122 25.00 8.54 -5.81
CA PRO A 122 25.86 9.28 -6.74
C PRO A 122 26.24 10.69 -6.26
N SER A 123 25.36 11.35 -5.50
CA SER A 123 25.63 12.66 -4.90
C SER A 123 25.25 12.68 -3.43
N THR A 124 26.17 13.11 -2.58
CA THR A 124 25.97 13.31 -1.14
C THR A 124 26.61 14.61 -0.70
N PRO A 125 26.08 15.29 0.34
CA PRO A 125 26.69 16.52 0.85
C PRO A 125 28.05 16.25 1.51
N HIS A 126 28.19 15.09 2.17
CA HIS A 126 29.37 14.66 2.92
C HIS A 126 29.89 13.31 2.44
N GLY A 127 31.20 13.07 2.61
CA GLY A 127 31.83 11.82 2.20
C GLY A 127 31.34 10.60 2.99
N GLU A 128 31.12 10.79 4.29
CA GLU A 128 30.67 9.77 5.25
C GLU A 128 29.28 9.22 4.91
N CYS A 129 28.45 9.99 4.20
CA CYS A 129 27.12 9.55 3.79
C CYS A 129 27.13 8.26 2.96
N THR A 130 28.22 7.99 2.23
CA THR A 130 28.37 6.77 1.41
C THR A 130 28.39 5.49 2.24
N GLN A 131 28.76 5.57 3.53
CA GLN A 131 28.75 4.43 4.47
C GLN A 131 27.32 3.97 4.82
N ALA A 132 26.29 4.71 4.41
CA ALA A 132 24.90 4.36 4.66
C ALA A 132 24.41 3.13 3.88
N ALA A 133 25.19 2.60 2.93
CA ALA A 133 24.82 1.40 2.17
C ALA A 133 24.77 0.14 3.05
N ASP A 134 25.78 -0.06 3.90
CA ASP A 134 25.90 -1.30 4.69
C ASP A 134 24.77 -1.47 5.72
N PRO A 135 24.39 -0.44 6.51
CA PRO A 135 23.30 -0.59 7.48
C PRO A 135 21.96 -0.98 6.84
N MET A 136 21.73 -0.64 5.58
CA MET A 136 20.47 -0.97 4.88
C MET A 136 20.25 -2.47 4.79
N GLN A 137 21.32 -3.28 4.83
CA GLN A 137 21.23 -4.74 4.83
C GLN A 137 20.50 -5.29 6.06
N ALA A 138 20.41 -4.54 7.16
CA ALA A 138 19.61 -4.91 8.34
C ALA A 138 18.10 -5.04 8.03
N MET A 139 17.65 -4.52 6.90
CA MET A 139 16.25 -4.64 6.46
C MET A 139 15.96 -5.95 5.72
N VAL A 140 16.98 -6.68 5.25
CA VAL A 140 16.78 -7.99 4.61
C VAL A 140 16.12 -8.95 5.60
N GLY A 141 15.12 -9.70 5.13
CA GLY A 141 14.32 -10.62 5.94
C GLY A 141 13.13 -9.97 6.65
N HIS A 142 13.02 -8.64 6.70
CA HIS A 142 11.84 -7.97 7.24
C HIS A 142 10.69 -7.92 6.22
N THR A 143 9.46 -7.95 6.71
CA THR A 143 8.24 -7.84 5.89
C THR A 143 7.69 -6.43 5.91
N ILE A 144 7.38 -5.89 4.73
CA ILE A 144 6.66 -4.63 4.59
C ILE A 144 5.21 -4.84 5.05
N GLY A 145 4.81 -4.14 6.11
CA GLY A 145 3.40 -4.11 6.53
C GLY A 145 3.10 -3.42 7.85
N PRO A 146 2.11 -3.89 8.64
CA PRO A 146 1.77 -3.27 9.91
C PRO A 146 3.00 -3.12 10.81
N GLY A 147 3.25 -1.91 11.31
CA GLY A 147 4.45 -1.61 12.10
C GLY A 147 5.72 -1.32 11.28
N TRP A 148 5.62 -1.15 9.96
CA TRP A 148 6.77 -0.90 9.09
C TRP A 148 7.65 0.27 9.55
N ARG A 149 7.05 1.40 9.93
CA ARG A 149 7.80 2.55 10.45
C ARG A 149 8.60 2.22 11.71
N VAL A 150 8.00 1.46 12.63
CA VAL A 150 8.67 1.00 13.86
C VAL A 150 9.85 0.08 13.52
N THR A 151 9.66 -0.79 12.53
CA THR A 151 10.70 -1.71 12.05
C THR A 151 11.88 -0.94 11.46
N ILE A 152 11.63 0.07 10.64
CA ILE A 152 12.69 0.94 10.10
C ILE A 152 13.42 1.66 11.23
N GLU A 153 12.70 2.29 12.16
CA GLU A 153 13.33 3.05 13.24
C GLU A 153 14.15 2.16 14.19
N LYS A 154 13.70 0.93 14.47
CA LYS A 154 14.46 -0.02 15.30
C LYS A 154 15.82 -0.36 14.69
N ASN A 155 15.86 -0.59 13.37
CA ASN A 155 17.04 -1.09 12.66
C ASN A 155 17.96 0.04 12.16
N LEU A 156 17.37 1.13 11.67
CA LEU A 156 18.08 2.21 10.97
C LEU A 156 17.97 3.58 11.66
N GLY A 157 17.23 3.68 12.76
CA GLY A 157 16.96 4.95 13.44
C GLY A 157 18.21 5.63 14.00
N GLY A 158 18.15 6.96 14.06
CA GLY A 158 19.26 7.79 14.55
C GLY A 158 20.51 7.68 13.67
N VAL A 159 21.67 7.51 14.30
CA VAL A 159 22.97 7.42 13.61
C VAL A 159 23.22 6.05 12.96
N LYS A 160 22.32 5.07 13.13
CA LYS A 160 22.47 3.73 12.56
C LYS A 160 22.29 3.71 11.04
N GLY A 161 21.65 4.71 10.46
CA GLY A 161 21.37 4.74 9.02
C GLY A 161 21.16 6.15 8.49
N CYS A 162 20.99 6.26 7.17
CA CYS A 162 20.76 7.55 6.52
C CYS A 162 19.28 7.94 6.59
N THR A 163 19.01 9.17 7.05
CA THR A 163 17.65 9.74 7.06
C THR A 163 16.98 9.69 5.69
N HIS A 164 17.69 10.02 4.62
CA HIS A 164 17.13 10.04 3.27
C HIS A 164 16.72 8.65 2.77
N LEU A 165 17.56 7.62 2.98
CA LEU A 165 17.21 6.25 2.59
C LEU A 165 16.06 5.70 3.44
N ARG A 166 15.98 6.06 4.73
CA ARG A 166 14.81 5.74 5.58
C ARG A 166 13.52 6.38 5.08
N GLU A 167 13.58 7.65 4.67
CA GLU A 167 12.44 8.36 4.08
C GLU A 167 11.92 7.65 2.83
N LEU A 168 12.82 7.15 1.97
CA LEU A 168 12.44 6.33 0.82
C LEU A 168 11.75 5.04 1.26
N LEU A 169 12.33 4.28 2.19
CA LEU A 169 11.73 3.03 2.69
C LEU A 169 10.31 3.22 3.22
N PHE A 170 9.99 4.34 3.87
CA PHE A 170 8.63 4.62 4.33
C PHE A 170 7.60 4.61 3.19
N ASN A 171 7.94 5.23 2.06
CA ASN A 171 7.03 5.38 0.93
C ASN A 171 7.13 4.23 -0.08
N MET A 172 8.26 3.51 -0.13
CA MET A 172 8.39 2.27 -0.89
C MET A 172 7.36 1.23 -0.46
N ALA A 173 6.93 1.24 0.80
CA ALA A 173 5.83 0.38 1.26
C ALA A 173 4.53 0.63 0.49
N THR A 174 4.17 1.90 0.29
CA THR A 174 2.97 2.26 -0.48
C THR A 174 3.12 1.84 -1.94
N ALA A 175 4.28 2.09 -2.55
CA ALA A 175 4.56 1.67 -3.92
C ALA A 175 4.46 0.14 -4.08
N ALA A 176 5.01 -0.63 -3.14
CA ALA A 176 4.90 -2.09 -3.11
C ALA A 176 3.44 -2.55 -3.01
N TYR A 177 2.67 -1.96 -2.09
CA TYR A 177 1.24 -2.29 -1.90
C TYR A 177 0.37 -1.93 -3.09
N GLN A 178 0.72 -0.90 -3.85
CA GLN A 178 -0.02 -0.50 -5.04
C GLN A 178 0.41 -1.27 -6.29
N THR A 179 1.62 -1.84 -6.30
CA THR A 179 2.16 -2.62 -7.42
C THR A 179 1.74 -4.09 -7.32
N ILE A 180 2.11 -4.76 -6.23
CA ILE A 180 2.22 -6.22 -6.19
C ILE A 180 0.84 -6.91 -6.14
N PRO A 181 -0.08 -6.60 -5.19
CA PRO A 181 -1.37 -7.29 -5.11
C PRO A 181 -2.22 -7.12 -6.37
N GLY A 182 -2.20 -5.92 -6.98
CA GLY A 182 -2.94 -5.61 -8.20
C GLY A 182 -2.46 -6.45 -9.38
N TYR A 183 -1.14 -6.52 -9.59
CA TYR A 183 -0.57 -7.32 -10.69
C TYR A 183 -0.70 -8.82 -10.43
N ARG A 184 -0.54 -9.30 -9.18
CA ARG A 184 -0.82 -10.71 -8.84
C ARG A 184 -2.25 -11.13 -9.17
N ALA A 185 -3.23 -10.28 -8.86
CA ALA A 185 -4.62 -10.54 -9.23
C ALA A 185 -4.80 -10.58 -10.77
N GLN A 186 -4.05 -9.76 -11.52
CA GLN A 186 -4.04 -9.83 -12.98
C GLN A 186 -3.47 -11.16 -13.50
N LEU A 187 -2.28 -11.56 -13.01
CA LEU A 187 -1.66 -12.83 -13.40
C LEU A 187 -2.57 -14.04 -13.12
N ARG A 188 -3.29 -14.04 -11.99
CA ARG A 188 -4.28 -15.08 -11.67
C ARG A 188 -5.43 -15.12 -12.68
N ARG A 189 -5.97 -13.96 -13.07
CA ARG A 189 -7.03 -13.88 -14.10
C ARG A 189 -6.55 -14.39 -15.45
N GLU A 190 -5.33 -14.03 -15.86
CA GLU A 190 -4.72 -14.51 -17.11
C GLU A 190 -4.49 -16.02 -17.10
N ALA A 191 -4.15 -16.60 -15.93
CA ALA A 191 -4.04 -18.04 -15.74
C ALA A 191 -5.40 -18.77 -15.62
N GLY A 192 -6.53 -18.08 -15.76
CA GLY A 192 -7.88 -18.65 -15.61
C GLY A 192 -8.22 -19.09 -14.19
N LEU A 193 -7.44 -18.66 -13.18
CA LEU A 193 -7.71 -18.96 -11.79
C LEU A 193 -8.82 -18.04 -11.29
N GLN A 194 -9.91 -18.64 -10.81
CA GLN A 194 -10.99 -17.87 -10.17
C GLN A 194 -10.47 -17.25 -8.86
N ASP A 195 -10.93 -16.02 -8.58
CA ASP A 195 -10.77 -15.45 -7.26
C ASP A 195 -11.56 -16.32 -6.29
N GLN A 196 -10.85 -16.95 -5.34
CA GLN A 196 -11.50 -17.63 -4.23
C GLN A 196 -12.24 -16.55 -3.46
N GLY A 197 -13.57 -16.66 -3.38
CA GLY A 197 -14.39 -15.74 -2.61
C GLY A 197 -13.78 -15.59 -1.22
N ASN A 198 -13.23 -14.41 -0.94
CA ASN A 198 -12.65 -14.12 0.35
C ASN A 198 -13.74 -13.52 1.22
N ASP A 199 -14.03 -14.16 2.36
CA ASP A 199 -14.96 -13.60 3.35
C ASP A 199 -14.37 -12.34 4.04
N GLN A 200 -13.11 -12.02 3.77
CA GLN A 200 -12.44 -10.82 4.26
C GLN A 200 -12.35 -9.73 3.17
N PRO A 201 -12.52 -8.46 3.55
CA PRO A 201 -12.34 -7.35 2.62
C PRO A 201 -10.89 -7.27 2.11
N PRO A 202 -10.67 -6.79 0.87
CA PRO A 202 -9.33 -6.46 0.39
C PRO A 202 -8.63 -5.48 1.35
N PHE A 203 -7.31 -5.62 1.51
CA PHE A 203 -6.55 -4.93 2.56
C PHE A 203 -6.60 -3.40 2.51
N TYR A 204 -6.92 -2.81 1.35
CA TYR A 204 -7.02 -1.36 1.15
C TYR A 204 -8.40 -0.78 1.52
N LEU A 205 -9.43 -1.60 1.74
CA LEU A 205 -10.70 -1.11 2.28
C LEU A 205 -10.52 -0.61 3.72
N GLY A 206 -11.19 0.50 4.03
CA GLY A 206 -11.05 1.22 5.29
C GLY A 206 -9.70 1.94 5.48
N LYS A 207 -8.88 2.09 4.43
CA LYS A 207 -7.55 2.72 4.52
C LYS A 207 -7.45 4.13 3.94
N CYS A 208 -8.44 4.58 3.19
CA CYS A 208 -8.53 5.96 2.72
C CYS A 208 -9.99 6.39 2.60
N LEU A 209 -10.22 7.70 2.48
CA LEU A 209 -11.56 8.28 2.34
C LEU A 209 -12.37 7.61 1.21
N GLY A 210 -11.72 7.35 0.08
CA GLY A 210 -12.38 6.72 -1.07
C GLY A 210 -12.83 5.29 -0.78
N TRP A 211 -12.07 4.55 0.01
CA TRP A 211 -12.33 3.15 0.34
C TRP A 211 -12.93 2.94 1.73
N ASP A 212 -13.54 3.97 2.32
CA ASP A 212 -14.27 3.85 3.57
C ASP A 212 -15.38 2.78 3.44
N PHE A 213 -15.51 1.91 4.45
CA PHE A 213 -16.52 0.85 4.47
C PHE A 213 -17.94 1.40 4.45
N ASP A 214 -18.15 2.60 4.98
CA ASP A 214 -19.43 3.31 4.94
C ASP A 214 -19.56 4.20 3.69
N GLY A 215 -18.50 4.30 2.87
CA GLY A 215 -18.39 5.20 1.74
C GLY A 215 -19.06 4.71 0.44
N PRO A 216 -19.37 5.64 -0.48
CA PRO A 216 -20.09 5.33 -1.73
C PRO A 216 -19.27 4.50 -2.72
N ALA A 217 -17.94 4.46 -2.63
CA ALA A 217 -17.15 3.60 -3.51
C ALA A 217 -17.24 2.13 -3.08
N VAL A 218 -17.18 1.84 -1.77
CA VAL A 218 -17.37 0.47 -1.26
C VAL A 218 -18.77 -0.02 -1.57
N GLN A 219 -19.81 0.78 -1.36
CA GLN A 219 -21.18 0.41 -1.74
C GLN A 219 -21.33 0.06 -3.23
N ARG A 220 -20.59 0.74 -4.13
CA ARG A 220 -20.65 0.50 -5.58
C ARG A 220 -19.81 -0.69 -6.04
N HIS A 221 -18.60 -0.85 -5.49
CA HIS A 221 -17.60 -1.80 -6.00
C HIS A 221 -17.44 -3.05 -5.13
N TYR A 222 -17.78 -2.96 -3.85
CA TYR A 222 -17.66 -4.03 -2.85
C TYR A 222 -18.89 -4.06 -1.92
N PRO A 223 -20.13 -4.16 -2.45
CA PRO A 223 -21.35 -4.08 -1.66
C PRO A 223 -21.42 -5.12 -0.53
N GLN A 224 -20.76 -6.27 -0.68
CA GLN A 224 -20.67 -7.32 0.35
C GLN A 224 -19.88 -6.89 1.60
N PHE A 225 -19.06 -5.83 1.50
CA PHE A 225 -18.28 -5.28 2.61
C PHE A 225 -18.79 -3.90 3.07
N ALA A 226 -19.94 -3.43 2.55
CA ALA A 226 -20.52 -2.17 3.00
C ALA A 226 -20.89 -2.24 4.49
N GLY A 227 -20.45 -1.26 5.28
CA GLY A 227 -20.64 -1.23 6.74
C GLY A 227 -19.81 -2.27 7.50
N TRP A 228 -18.81 -2.90 6.87
CA TRP A 228 -17.97 -3.89 7.52
C TRP A 228 -17.23 -3.30 8.73
N GLN A 229 -17.38 -3.96 9.87
CA GLN A 229 -16.66 -3.63 11.10
C GLN A 229 -15.53 -4.63 11.31
N PRO A 230 -14.26 -4.21 11.30
CA PRO A 230 -13.16 -5.10 11.66
C PRO A 230 -13.42 -5.67 13.05
N LEU A 231 -13.15 -6.96 13.24
CA LEU A 231 -13.15 -7.55 14.58
C LEU A 231 -12.23 -6.72 15.47
N ARG A 232 -12.81 -5.95 16.41
CA ARG A 232 -12.03 -5.19 17.38
C ARG A 232 -11.14 -6.20 18.09
N ARG A 233 -9.83 -6.01 18.00
CA ARG A 233 -8.90 -6.69 18.89
C ARG A 233 -9.33 -6.26 20.30
N MET A 234 -9.94 -7.15 21.08
CA MET A 234 -10.20 -6.87 22.50
C MET A 234 -8.85 -6.44 23.07
N ALA A 235 -8.80 -5.23 23.62
CA ALA A 235 -7.62 -4.76 24.33
C ALA A 235 -7.28 -5.84 25.35
N ARG A 236 -6.05 -6.36 25.31
CA ARG A 236 -5.55 -7.15 26.43
C ARG A 236 -5.27 -6.11 27.51
N ASP A 237 -6.17 -6.01 28.47
CA ASP A 237 -5.86 -5.39 29.75
C ASP A 237 -4.74 -6.24 30.38
N ALA A 238 -3.52 -5.68 30.43
CA ALA A 238 -2.39 -6.16 31.24
C ALA A 238 -1.37 -5.04 31.40
#